data_AF-A0AAN8KU94-F1
#
_entry.id   AF-A0AAN8KU94-F1
#
_cell.length_a   1.000
_cell.length_b   1.000
_cell.length_c   1.000
_cell.angle_alpha   90.00
_cell.angle_beta   90.00
_cell.angle_gamma   90.00
#
_symmetry.space_group_name_H-M   'P 1'
#
loop_
_entity.id
_entity.type
_entity.pdbx_description
1 polymer ?
#
loop_
_entity_poly.entity_id
_entity_poly.type
_entity_poly.pdbx_seq_one_letter_code
_entity_poly.pdbx_strand_id
1 'polypeptide(L)'
;MTKSYEFNWQKHLPGFMQEGASFDRFDEDPFLFEPNCLVKVDEFGFFITWKSDGKEGQVLECSLINSIRVGAVPRDPKILSSFEAVGKKEEELEGCVICICSGTDLVNLSFMYMVADSPDTARKWTEGLRSVIHNFRANNVCPMTCLKKHWMRMCFLTNVNGKIPVRTITRTFASGKTEKGIFQALKELGLPSGKNDEIEHSAFPFDIFYALTQKICPRTDIEELFKKINGDKSDFLNVDQLVSFLNENQRDPRLNEILFPFYEPKRAMQIIEKYERDPDLKKKGRMSSDGFCRYLMSDENAPVFLDCLELYQDMEQPLAHYFIASSHNTYLNGRQFGGKSSVEMYRQVLLSGCRCVELDCWDGKGEDQEPIITHGKAMCTDILFKDVISAIRETAFVTSEYPVILSFENHCSKPQQYKMARYCEEIFGDYLLRHPLEGYPVEAGRPLPSPNDLKRKILIKNKRLKPEVEQKQLESI
;
A
#
# COMPACT_ATOMS: atom_id res chain seq x y z
N MET A 1 26.15 -0.71 2.02
CA MET A 1 26.55 -0.57 3.44
C MET A 1 27.60 -1.62 3.80
N THR A 2 28.65 -1.22 4.52
CA THR A 2 29.76 -2.13 4.93
C THR A 2 29.40 -3.10 6.05
N LYS A 3 28.36 -2.78 6.82
CA LYS A 3 27.75 -3.71 7.76
C LYS A 3 26.70 -4.55 7.06
N SER A 4 26.50 -5.77 7.57
CA SER A 4 25.33 -6.57 7.22
C SER A 4 24.08 -5.76 7.54
N TYR A 5 23.28 -5.49 6.52
CA TYR A 5 22.00 -4.81 6.66
C TYR A 5 20.90 -5.82 6.37
N GLU A 6 20.00 -5.99 7.33
CA GLU A 6 18.80 -6.80 7.14
C GLU A 6 17.62 -5.85 7.02
N PHE A 7 17.08 -5.74 5.81
CA PHE A 7 15.90 -4.94 5.57
C PHE A 7 14.69 -5.64 6.17
N ASN A 8 14.32 -5.30 7.40
CA ASN A 8 13.16 -5.88 8.05
C ASN A 8 11.87 -5.24 7.53
N TRP A 9 11.40 -5.68 6.36
CA TRP A 9 10.12 -5.26 5.80
C TRP A 9 8.96 -6.14 6.25
N GLN A 10 9.23 -7.30 6.86
CA GLN A 10 8.18 -8.23 7.26
C GLN A 10 7.46 -7.71 8.51
N LYS A 11 6.13 -7.71 8.46
CA LYS A 11 5.29 -7.45 9.63
C LYS A 11 4.86 -8.76 10.26
N HIS A 12 4.71 -8.77 11.58
CA HIS A 12 4.13 -9.92 12.26
C HIS A 12 2.70 -10.16 11.74
N LEU A 13 2.47 -11.35 11.19
CA LEU A 13 1.16 -11.78 10.73
C LEU A 13 0.52 -12.67 11.80
N PRO A 14 -0.67 -12.31 12.33
CA PRO A 14 -1.39 -13.15 13.28
C PRO A 14 -1.67 -14.54 12.74
N GLY A 15 -1.41 -15.59 13.53
CA GLY A 15 -1.52 -16.99 13.10
C GLY A 15 -2.90 -17.37 12.53
N PHE A 16 -3.98 -16.84 13.10
CA PHE A 16 -5.35 -17.11 12.64
C PHE A 16 -5.60 -16.68 11.18
N MET A 17 -4.84 -15.71 10.66
CA MET A 17 -4.97 -15.26 9.27
C MET A 17 -4.34 -16.25 8.29
N GLN A 18 -3.33 -17.01 8.74
CA GLN A 18 -2.68 -18.07 7.96
C GLN A 18 -3.47 -19.38 8.03
N GLU A 19 -4.01 -19.69 9.21
CA GLU A 19 -4.95 -20.80 9.41
C GLU A 19 -6.16 -20.65 8.48
N GLY A 20 -6.68 -19.41 8.42
CA GLY A 20 -7.79 -19.01 7.57
C GLY A 20 -9.14 -19.08 8.28
N ALA A 21 -10.14 -18.46 7.66
CA ALA A 21 -11.52 -18.54 8.10
C ALA A 21 -12.46 -18.55 6.89
N SER A 22 -13.67 -19.07 7.09
CA SER A 22 -14.71 -19.08 6.07
C SER A 22 -15.49 -17.76 6.08
N PHE A 23 -15.68 -17.19 4.90
CA PHE A 23 -16.48 -15.98 4.69
C PHE A 23 -17.45 -16.20 3.53
N ASP A 24 -18.61 -15.58 3.59
CA ASP A 24 -19.41 -15.39 2.38
C ASP A 24 -18.96 -14.11 1.70
N ARG A 25 -18.94 -14.10 0.37
CA ARG A 25 -18.55 -12.94 -0.42
C ARG A 25 -19.68 -12.50 -1.31
N PHE A 26 -19.77 -11.20 -1.52
CA PHE A 26 -20.72 -10.64 -2.47
C PHE A 26 -20.18 -9.42 -3.20
N ASP A 27 -20.79 -9.14 -4.35
CA ASP A 27 -20.66 -7.90 -5.11
C ASP A 27 -22.04 -7.54 -5.71
N GLU A 28 -22.32 -6.25 -5.81
CA GLU A 28 -23.59 -5.73 -6.33
C GLU A 28 -23.53 -5.54 -7.86
N ASP A 29 -22.38 -5.12 -8.39
CA ASP A 29 -22.21 -4.85 -9.82
C ASP A 29 -20.78 -5.16 -10.32
N PRO A 30 -20.57 -6.27 -11.03
CA PRO A 30 -21.58 -7.28 -11.40
C PRO A 30 -22.02 -8.10 -10.19
N PHE A 31 -23.29 -8.56 -10.18
CA PHE A 31 -23.81 -9.42 -9.13
C PHE A 31 -22.92 -10.66 -8.92
N LEU A 32 -22.48 -10.85 -7.68
CA LEU A 32 -21.70 -12.00 -7.25
C LEU A 32 -22.17 -12.43 -5.85
N PHE A 33 -22.30 -13.74 -5.64
CA PHE A 33 -22.45 -14.33 -4.32
C PHE A 33 -21.66 -15.64 -4.27
N GLU A 34 -20.71 -15.73 -3.34
CA GLU A 34 -19.88 -16.91 -3.13
C GLU A 34 -19.91 -17.30 -1.65
N PRO A 35 -20.66 -18.35 -1.28
CA PRO A 35 -20.73 -18.77 0.10
C PRO A 35 -19.49 -19.60 0.51
N ASN A 36 -19.18 -19.58 1.80
CA ASN A 36 -18.15 -20.43 2.42
C ASN A 36 -16.76 -20.37 1.76
N CYS A 37 -16.34 -19.18 1.31
CA CYS A 37 -15.00 -18.92 0.80
C CYS A 37 -13.96 -19.12 1.91
N LEU A 38 -13.01 -20.03 1.74
CA LEU A 38 -11.88 -20.13 2.67
C LEU A 38 -10.88 -19.02 2.35
N VAL A 39 -10.79 -18.02 3.23
CA VAL A 39 -9.90 -16.86 3.09
C VAL A 39 -8.66 -17.04 3.95
N LYS A 40 -7.48 -16.73 3.39
CA LYS A 40 -6.17 -16.80 4.07
C LYS A 40 -5.28 -15.63 3.67
N VAL A 41 -4.32 -15.29 4.52
CA VAL A 41 -3.21 -14.39 4.19
C VAL A 41 -1.91 -15.17 4.21
N ASP A 42 -1.07 -14.99 3.19
CA ASP A 42 0.21 -15.69 3.11
C ASP A 42 1.20 -15.23 4.18
N GLU A 43 2.21 -16.06 4.46
CA GLU A 43 3.22 -15.86 5.51
C GLU A 43 3.96 -14.51 5.47
N PHE A 44 4.01 -13.82 4.32
CA PHE A 44 4.65 -12.50 4.17
C PHE A 44 3.65 -11.34 4.16
N GLY A 45 2.35 -11.61 4.16
CA GLY A 45 1.31 -10.60 4.03
C GLY A 45 1.25 -9.94 2.65
N PHE A 46 1.68 -10.62 1.59
CA PHE A 46 1.62 -10.09 0.23
C PHE A 46 0.24 -10.18 -0.40
N PHE A 47 -0.52 -11.21 -0.07
CA PHE A 47 -1.78 -11.57 -0.69
C PHE A 47 -2.81 -12.01 0.34
N ILE A 48 -4.03 -11.50 0.19
CA ILE A 48 -5.24 -12.17 0.66
C ILE A 48 -5.61 -13.17 -0.44
N THR A 49 -5.78 -14.43 -0.08
CA THR A 49 -6.14 -15.52 -0.99
C THR A 49 -7.47 -16.08 -0.58
N TRP A 50 -8.28 -16.52 -1.54
CA TRP A 50 -9.51 -17.24 -1.24
C TRP A 50 -9.83 -18.27 -2.31
N LYS A 51 -10.57 -19.28 -1.90
CA LYS A 51 -11.12 -20.29 -2.80
C LYS A 51 -12.49 -20.73 -2.29
N SER A 52 -13.42 -20.80 -3.23
CA SER A 52 -14.79 -21.27 -3.03
C SER A 52 -14.93 -22.65 -3.68
N ASP A 53 -15.88 -23.46 -3.22
CA ASP A 53 -16.08 -24.79 -3.81
C ASP A 53 -16.45 -24.70 -5.30
N GLY A 54 -15.84 -25.55 -6.12
CA GLY A 54 -15.99 -25.52 -7.58
C GLY A 54 -15.44 -24.26 -8.29
N LYS A 55 -14.72 -23.37 -7.60
CA LYS A 55 -14.11 -22.15 -8.17
C LYS A 55 -12.59 -22.23 -8.25
N GLU A 56 -12.02 -21.39 -9.10
CA GLU A 56 -10.58 -21.18 -9.19
C GLU A 56 -10.06 -20.44 -7.95
N GLY A 57 -8.78 -20.63 -7.62
CA GLY A 57 -8.11 -19.89 -6.56
C GLY A 57 -7.91 -18.44 -6.98
N GLN A 58 -8.19 -17.50 -6.08
CA GLN A 58 -8.13 -16.08 -6.36
C GLN A 58 -7.27 -15.36 -5.31
N VAL A 59 -6.75 -14.19 -5.69
CA VAL A 59 -5.88 -13.37 -4.85
C VAL A 59 -6.18 -11.90 -4.97
N LEU A 60 -5.96 -11.18 -3.87
CA LEU A 60 -5.89 -9.73 -3.79
C LEU A 60 -4.54 -9.37 -3.19
N GLU A 61 -3.81 -8.50 -3.87
CA GLU A 61 -2.50 -8.05 -3.42
C GLU A 61 -2.64 -6.99 -2.34
N CYS A 62 -2.07 -7.23 -1.16
CA CYS A 62 -2.22 -6.37 0.01
C CYS A 62 -1.68 -4.95 -0.22
N SER A 63 -0.65 -4.78 -1.07
CA SER A 63 -0.11 -3.46 -1.41
C SER A 63 -1.06 -2.61 -2.26
N LEU A 64 -2.12 -3.21 -2.83
CA LEU A 64 -3.18 -2.49 -3.54
C LEU A 64 -4.35 -2.12 -2.62
N ILE A 65 -4.35 -2.55 -1.37
CA ILE A 65 -5.44 -2.26 -0.42
C ILE A 65 -5.25 -0.87 0.15
N ASN A 66 -6.20 0.02 -0.14
CA ASN A 66 -6.22 1.38 0.37
C ASN A 66 -6.80 1.44 1.77
N SER A 67 -7.89 0.72 2.04
CA SER A 67 -8.53 0.72 3.35
C SER A 67 -9.35 -0.54 3.62
N ILE A 68 -9.55 -0.82 4.90
CA ILE A 68 -10.37 -1.93 5.38
C ILE A 68 -11.32 -1.38 6.43
N ARG A 69 -12.62 -1.61 6.24
CA ARG A 69 -13.69 -0.97 6.99
C ARG A 69 -14.73 -2.00 7.41
N VAL A 70 -15.50 -1.66 8.43
CA VAL A 70 -16.78 -2.34 8.67
C VAL A 70 -17.71 -1.94 7.53
N GLY A 71 -18.21 -2.93 6.80
CA GLY A 71 -19.15 -2.73 5.70
C GLY A 71 -20.57 -2.54 6.23
N ALA A 72 -21.42 -1.94 5.40
CA ALA A 72 -22.85 -1.91 5.67
C ALA A 72 -23.49 -3.25 5.25
N VAL A 73 -24.60 -3.59 5.90
CA VAL A 73 -25.48 -4.68 5.44
C VAL A 73 -25.94 -4.38 4.01
N PRO A 74 -25.85 -5.34 3.06
CA PRO A 74 -26.27 -5.14 1.68
C PRO A 74 -27.75 -4.82 1.61
N ARG A 75 -28.13 -3.90 0.71
CA ARG A 75 -29.54 -3.52 0.50
C ARG A 75 -30.14 -4.13 -0.76
N ASP A 76 -29.31 -4.69 -1.64
CA ASP A 76 -29.80 -5.35 -2.84
C ASP A 76 -30.63 -6.59 -2.48
N PRO A 77 -31.92 -6.66 -2.88
CA PRO A 77 -32.78 -7.79 -2.56
C PRO A 77 -32.25 -9.14 -3.05
N LYS A 78 -31.51 -9.19 -4.16
CA LYS A 78 -30.94 -10.44 -4.70
C LYS A 78 -29.82 -10.98 -3.81
N ILE A 79 -29.02 -10.08 -3.23
CA ILE A 79 -27.97 -10.48 -2.28
C ILE A 79 -28.61 -10.98 -0.99
N LEU A 80 -29.60 -10.25 -0.46
CA LEU A 80 -30.32 -10.68 0.73
C LEU A 80 -30.99 -12.05 0.55
N SER A 81 -31.68 -12.28 -0.58
CA SER A 81 -32.25 -13.60 -0.90
C SER A 81 -31.18 -14.71 -1.03
N SER A 82 -29.96 -14.36 -1.45
CA SER A 82 -28.85 -15.33 -1.51
C SER A 82 -28.34 -15.70 -0.12
N PHE A 83 -28.30 -14.74 0.81
CA PHE A 83 -28.01 -15.00 2.23
C PHE A 83 -29.10 -15.83 2.90
N GLU A 84 -30.37 -15.52 2.64
CA GLU A 84 -31.51 -16.31 3.14
C GLU A 84 -31.46 -17.76 2.64
N ALA A 85 -31.09 -17.98 1.38
CA ALA A 85 -30.95 -19.32 0.79
C ALA A 85 -29.85 -20.16 1.46
N VAL A 86 -28.84 -19.53 2.06
CA VAL A 86 -27.80 -20.20 2.87
C VAL A 86 -28.09 -20.14 4.38
N GLY A 87 -29.29 -19.70 4.76
CA GLY A 87 -29.80 -19.74 6.13
C GLY A 87 -29.40 -18.56 7.01
N LYS A 88 -28.93 -17.44 6.44
CA LYS A 88 -28.58 -16.21 7.18
C LYS A 88 -29.64 -15.14 6.97
N LYS A 89 -30.14 -14.55 8.06
CA LYS A 89 -31.09 -13.43 8.00
C LYS A 89 -30.37 -12.09 7.97
N GLU A 90 -31.05 -11.05 7.49
CA GLU A 90 -30.52 -9.69 7.39
C GLU A 90 -30.00 -9.17 8.73
N GLU A 91 -30.71 -9.42 9.84
CA GLU A 91 -30.33 -8.92 11.17
C GLU A 91 -29.05 -9.57 11.71
N GLU A 92 -28.68 -10.74 11.19
CA GLU A 92 -27.46 -11.46 11.57
C GLU A 92 -26.21 -10.94 10.82
N LEU A 93 -26.41 -10.12 9.78
CA LEU A 93 -25.31 -9.53 9.00
C LEU A 93 -24.72 -8.28 9.67
N GLU A 94 -25.45 -7.70 10.63
CA GLU A 94 -25.04 -6.47 11.31
C GLU A 94 -23.69 -6.65 12.03
N GLY A 95 -22.72 -5.81 11.68
CA GLY A 95 -21.36 -5.89 12.22
C GLY A 95 -20.50 -7.06 11.71
N CYS A 96 -21.04 -7.94 10.85
CA CYS A 96 -20.32 -9.08 10.27
C CYS A 96 -19.62 -8.75 8.94
N VAL A 97 -19.98 -7.64 8.29
CA VAL A 97 -19.48 -7.26 6.96
C VAL A 97 -18.13 -6.55 7.07
N ILE A 98 -17.14 -7.04 6.32
CA ILE A 98 -15.85 -6.40 6.09
C ILE A 98 -15.83 -5.86 4.66
N CYS A 99 -15.56 -4.57 4.51
CA CYS A 99 -15.36 -3.91 3.22
C CYS A 99 -13.86 -3.65 3.00
N ILE A 100 -13.29 -4.27 1.97
CA ILE A 100 -11.91 -4.05 1.53
C ILE A 100 -11.95 -3.15 0.29
N CYS A 101 -11.37 -1.96 0.40
CA CYS A 101 -11.19 -1.04 -0.72
C CYS A 101 -9.76 -1.20 -1.27
N SER A 102 -9.65 -1.46 -2.57
CA SER A 102 -8.37 -1.62 -3.27
C SER A 102 -8.35 -0.92 -4.61
N GLY A 103 -7.19 -0.54 -5.09
CA GLY A 103 -7.05 0.18 -6.36
C GLY A 103 -5.60 0.36 -6.77
N THR A 104 -5.37 0.53 -8.07
CA THR A 104 -4.05 0.89 -8.61
C THR A 104 -3.76 2.38 -8.51
N ASP A 105 -4.81 3.18 -8.33
CA ASP A 105 -4.75 4.63 -8.17
C ASP A 105 -5.89 5.08 -7.24
N LEU A 106 -5.96 6.39 -6.97
CA LEU A 106 -6.90 6.97 -6.00
C LEU A 106 -8.36 7.04 -6.52
N VAL A 107 -8.57 6.79 -7.80
CA VAL A 107 -9.83 7.03 -8.53
C VAL A 107 -10.53 5.72 -8.89
N ASN A 108 -9.77 4.77 -9.45
CA ASN A 108 -10.23 3.47 -9.93
C ASN A 108 -10.18 2.45 -8.79
N LEU A 109 -11.17 2.55 -7.91
CA LEU A 109 -11.32 1.70 -6.73
C LEU A 109 -12.21 0.49 -7.02
N SER A 110 -11.88 -0.63 -6.40
CA SER A 110 -12.67 -1.84 -6.30
C SER A 110 -12.99 -2.11 -4.83
N PHE A 111 -14.23 -2.51 -4.56
CA PHE A 111 -14.71 -2.86 -3.23
C PHE A 111 -15.02 -4.34 -3.18
N MET A 112 -14.45 -5.03 -2.20
CA MET A 112 -14.72 -6.43 -1.93
C MET A 112 -15.40 -6.53 -0.58
N TYR A 113 -16.54 -7.23 -0.53
CA TYR A 113 -17.29 -7.46 0.69
C TYR A 113 -17.18 -8.92 1.12
N MET A 114 -16.81 -9.11 2.38
CA MET A 114 -16.74 -10.42 3.02
C MET A 114 -17.61 -10.40 4.28
N VAL A 115 -18.39 -11.44 4.50
CA VAL A 115 -19.28 -11.57 5.65
C VAL A 115 -18.77 -12.70 6.52
N ALA A 116 -18.38 -12.36 7.74
CA ALA A 116 -17.94 -13.32 8.75
C ALA A 116 -19.12 -14.11 9.32
N ASP A 117 -18.82 -15.15 10.10
CA ASP A 117 -19.82 -15.89 10.87
C ASP A 117 -20.37 -15.13 12.09
N SER A 118 -19.60 -14.15 12.57
CA SER A 118 -19.94 -13.35 13.75
C SER A 118 -19.27 -11.97 13.72
N PRO A 119 -19.82 -10.99 14.46
CA PRO A 119 -19.20 -9.67 14.58
C PRO A 119 -17.79 -9.71 15.21
N ASP A 120 -17.53 -10.69 16.08
CA ASP A 120 -16.22 -10.85 16.72
C ASP A 120 -15.17 -11.35 15.72
N THR A 121 -15.51 -12.31 14.86
CA THR A 121 -14.65 -12.73 13.75
C THR A 121 -14.39 -11.56 12.79
N ALA A 122 -15.43 -10.80 12.43
CA ALA A 122 -15.29 -9.63 11.55
C ALA A 122 -14.35 -8.57 12.14
N ARG A 123 -14.49 -8.26 13.43
CA ARG A 123 -13.61 -7.32 14.13
C ARG A 123 -12.16 -7.81 14.16
N LYS A 124 -11.95 -9.07 14.57
CA LYS A 124 -10.62 -9.70 14.66
C LYS A 124 -9.91 -9.70 13.31
N TRP A 125 -10.61 -10.07 12.24
CA TRP A 125 -10.05 -10.04 10.87
C TRP A 125 -9.81 -8.62 10.35
N THR A 126 -10.71 -7.68 10.64
CA THR A 126 -10.51 -6.27 10.28
C THR A 126 -9.25 -5.70 10.93
N GLU A 127 -9.03 -5.95 12.22
CA GLU A 127 -7.83 -5.52 12.94
C GLU A 127 -6.56 -6.22 12.43
N GLY A 128 -6.63 -7.53 12.21
CA GLY A 128 -5.54 -8.32 11.64
C GLY A 128 -5.11 -7.81 10.27
N LEU A 129 -6.06 -7.61 9.35
CA LEU A 129 -5.76 -7.09 8.03
C LEU A 129 -5.23 -5.64 8.08
N ARG A 130 -5.80 -4.78 8.94
CA ARG A 130 -5.31 -3.41 9.16
C ARG A 130 -3.85 -3.37 9.64
N SER A 131 -3.41 -4.37 10.40
CA SER A 131 -2.03 -4.42 10.88
C SER A 131 -1.01 -4.65 9.75
N VAL A 132 -1.40 -5.37 8.69
CA VAL A 132 -0.50 -5.76 7.60
C VAL A 132 -0.56 -4.84 6.39
N ILE A 133 -1.68 -4.16 6.15
CA ILE A 133 -1.74 -3.10 5.12
C ILE A 133 -0.84 -1.91 5.49
N HIS A 134 -0.63 -1.00 4.53
CA HIS A 134 0.29 0.14 4.66
C HIS A 134 1.72 -0.26 5.09
N ASN A 135 2.19 -1.43 4.65
CA ASN A 135 3.58 -1.83 4.81
C ASN A 135 4.45 -1.15 3.74
N PHE A 136 4.82 0.11 3.97
CA PHE A 136 5.62 0.88 3.03
C PHE A 136 7.00 0.28 2.76
N ARG A 137 7.57 -0.43 3.75
CA ARG A 137 8.83 -1.17 3.58
C ARG A 137 8.66 -2.30 2.56
N ALA A 138 7.55 -3.03 2.59
CA ALA A 138 7.26 -4.10 1.62
C ALA A 138 7.15 -3.60 0.17
N ASN A 139 6.86 -2.32 -0.06
CA ASN A 139 6.85 -1.73 -1.40
C ASN A 139 8.27 -1.50 -1.97
N ASN A 140 9.30 -1.63 -1.14
CA ASN A 140 10.71 -1.37 -1.50
C ASN A 140 11.57 -2.65 -1.42
N VAL A 141 10.94 -3.82 -1.41
CA VAL A 141 11.66 -5.10 -1.37
C VAL A 141 12.51 -5.32 -2.62
N CYS A 142 13.62 -6.02 -2.47
CA CYS A 142 14.53 -6.28 -3.58
C CYS A 142 13.92 -7.11 -4.73
N PRO A 143 14.53 -7.06 -5.93
CA PRO A 143 14.09 -7.83 -7.09
C PRO A 143 13.91 -9.33 -6.83
N MET A 144 14.74 -9.96 -6.00
CA MET A 144 14.60 -11.38 -5.65
C MET A 144 13.29 -11.64 -4.89
N THR A 145 12.94 -10.78 -3.94
CA THR A 145 11.67 -10.86 -3.20
C THR A 145 10.49 -10.57 -4.12
N CYS A 146 10.62 -9.62 -5.06
CA CYS A 146 9.62 -9.39 -6.10
C CYS A 146 9.39 -10.64 -6.97
N LEU A 147 10.44 -11.37 -7.37
CA LEU A 147 10.30 -12.66 -8.06
C LEU A 147 9.57 -13.68 -7.19
N LYS A 148 9.90 -13.77 -5.90
CA LYS A 148 9.20 -14.66 -4.96
C LYS A 148 7.71 -14.31 -4.87
N LYS A 149 7.37 -13.02 -4.79
CA LYS A 149 5.99 -12.53 -4.79
C LYS A 149 5.23 -12.95 -6.06
N HIS A 150 5.85 -12.87 -7.24
CA HIS A 150 5.26 -13.35 -8.50
C HIS A 150 5.05 -14.87 -8.51
N TRP A 151 6.03 -15.63 -8.02
CA TRP A 151 5.90 -17.08 -7.85
C TRP A 151 4.73 -17.45 -6.95
N MET A 152 4.62 -16.82 -5.78
CA MET A 152 3.51 -17.03 -4.84
C MET A 152 2.17 -16.72 -5.48
N ARG A 153 2.06 -15.60 -6.20
CA ARG A 153 0.84 -15.22 -6.93
C ARG A 153 0.39 -16.33 -7.87
N MET A 154 1.30 -16.91 -8.66
CA MET A 154 0.96 -18.02 -9.55
C MET A 154 0.55 -19.28 -8.80
N CYS A 155 1.19 -19.56 -7.66
CA CYS A 155 0.82 -20.69 -6.81
C CYS A 155 -0.61 -20.55 -6.28
N PHE A 156 -1.06 -19.32 -5.97
CA PHE A 156 -2.40 -19.10 -5.45
C PHE A 156 -3.49 -19.03 -6.53
N LEU A 157 -3.12 -18.72 -7.78
CA LEU A 157 -4.03 -18.71 -8.94
C LEU A 157 -4.24 -20.14 -9.49
N THR A 158 -4.84 -21.00 -8.66
CA THR A 158 -5.08 -22.41 -8.99
C THR A 158 -6.32 -22.63 -9.82
N ASN A 159 -6.39 -23.73 -10.57
CA ASN A 159 -7.66 -24.21 -11.13
C ASN A 159 -8.61 -24.74 -10.03
N VAL A 160 -9.80 -25.21 -10.45
CA VAL A 160 -10.80 -25.84 -9.58
C VAL A 160 -10.22 -27.02 -8.77
N ASN A 161 -9.28 -27.77 -9.34
CA ASN A 161 -8.60 -28.91 -8.70
C ASN A 161 -7.51 -28.48 -7.70
N GLY A 162 -7.23 -27.18 -7.56
CA GLY A 162 -6.20 -26.68 -6.65
C GLY A 162 -4.77 -26.83 -7.18
N LYS A 163 -4.59 -26.96 -8.50
CA LYS A 163 -3.28 -27.06 -9.15
C LYS A 163 -2.96 -25.83 -9.98
N ILE A 164 -1.67 -25.62 -10.27
CA ILE A 164 -1.17 -24.44 -10.98
C ILE A 164 -1.34 -24.65 -12.50
N PRO A 165 -2.19 -23.87 -13.19
CA PRO A 165 -2.39 -24.05 -14.63
C PRO A 165 -1.17 -23.54 -15.41
N VAL A 166 -0.68 -24.30 -16.39
CA VAL A 166 0.43 -23.86 -17.26
C VAL A 166 0.10 -22.54 -17.98
N ARG A 167 -1.17 -22.34 -18.35
CA ARG A 167 -1.67 -21.08 -18.94
C ARG A 167 -1.39 -19.83 -18.07
N THR A 168 -1.33 -19.98 -16.75
CA THR A 168 -1.04 -18.87 -15.82
C THR A 168 0.44 -18.47 -15.95
N ILE A 169 1.32 -19.45 -16.10
CA ILE A 169 2.76 -19.24 -16.33
C ILE A 169 2.98 -18.59 -17.70
N THR A 170 2.34 -19.09 -18.76
CA THR A 170 2.52 -18.51 -20.10
C THR A 170 2.06 -17.06 -20.15
N ARG A 171 0.91 -16.73 -19.54
CA ARG A 171 0.42 -15.35 -19.43
C ARG A 171 1.39 -14.44 -18.68
N THR A 172 2.05 -14.95 -17.64
CA THR A 172 3.03 -14.19 -16.85
C THR A 172 4.25 -13.77 -17.67
N PHE A 173 4.70 -14.63 -18.59
CA PHE A 173 5.90 -14.39 -19.41
C PHE A 173 5.59 -13.95 -20.85
N ALA A 174 4.32 -13.73 -21.20
CA ALA A 174 3.87 -13.48 -22.57
C ALA A 174 4.47 -12.22 -23.22
N SER A 175 4.88 -11.23 -22.42
CA SER A 175 5.51 -10.00 -22.91
C SER A 175 6.98 -10.19 -23.32
N GLY A 176 7.67 -11.19 -22.75
CA GLY A 176 9.11 -11.37 -22.91
C GLY A 176 9.52 -12.55 -23.80
N LYS A 177 8.63 -13.52 -24.03
CA LYS A 177 8.93 -14.72 -24.82
C LYS A 177 7.68 -15.29 -25.47
N THR A 178 7.86 -15.96 -26.61
CA THR A 178 6.76 -16.67 -27.28
C THR A 178 6.27 -17.85 -26.44
N GLU A 179 4.98 -18.19 -26.54
CA GLU A 179 4.41 -19.36 -25.83
C GLU A 179 5.22 -20.64 -26.08
N LYS A 180 5.63 -20.88 -27.33
CA LYS A 180 6.48 -22.03 -27.69
C LYS A 180 7.81 -22.03 -26.93
N GLY A 181 8.44 -20.87 -26.78
CA GLY A 181 9.67 -20.73 -26.01
C GLY A 181 9.45 -20.98 -24.51
N ILE A 182 8.31 -20.59 -23.96
CA ILE A 182 7.95 -20.84 -22.56
C ILE A 182 7.72 -22.34 -22.33
N PHE A 183 6.97 -23.01 -23.21
CA PHE A 183 6.76 -24.47 -23.11
C PHE A 183 8.07 -25.25 -23.21
N GLN A 184 8.98 -24.84 -24.08
CA GLN A 184 10.30 -25.46 -24.19
C GLN A 184 11.11 -25.29 -22.88
N ALA A 185 11.09 -24.11 -22.27
CA ALA A 185 11.76 -23.87 -20.99
C ALA A 185 11.17 -24.69 -19.85
N LEU A 186 9.83 -24.84 -19.79
CA LEU A 186 9.16 -25.73 -18.84
C LEU A 186 9.60 -27.19 -19.02
N LYS A 187 9.60 -27.68 -20.26
CA LYS A 187 10.01 -29.05 -20.60
C LYS A 187 11.46 -29.32 -20.18
N GLU A 188 12.37 -28.38 -20.41
CA GLU A 188 13.78 -28.50 -19.99
C GLU A 188 13.98 -28.53 -18.47
N LEU A 189 13.03 -28.00 -17.70
CA LEU A 189 13.01 -28.07 -16.25
C LEU A 189 12.23 -29.28 -15.72
N GLY A 190 11.77 -30.17 -16.61
CA GLY A 190 10.99 -31.36 -16.23
C GLY A 190 9.56 -31.04 -15.77
N LEU A 191 9.04 -29.85 -16.11
CA LEU A 191 7.68 -29.45 -15.77
C LEU A 191 6.69 -29.81 -16.88
N PRO A 192 5.41 -30.04 -16.54
CA PRO A 192 4.32 -30.11 -17.52
C PRO A 192 4.34 -28.86 -18.42
N SER A 193 4.23 -29.07 -19.73
CA SER A 193 4.48 -28.03 -20.73
C SER A 193 3.39 -27.94 -21.80
N GLY A 194 2.33 -28.74 -21.69
CA GLY A 194 1.14 -28.62 -22.53
C GLY A 194 0.30 -27.41 -22.14
N LYS A 195 -0.40 -26.83 -23.11
CA LYS A 195 -1.22 -25.61 -22.91
C LYS A 195 -2.28 -25.76 -21.81
N ASN A 196 -2.85 -26.96 -21.69
CA ASN A 196 -3.90 -27.30 -20.72
C ASN A 196 -3.38 -28.13 -19.55
N ASP A 197 -2.05 -28.31 -19.45
CA ASP A 197 -1.46 -29.06 -18.36
C ASP A 197 -1.55 -28.25 -17.06
N GLU A 198 -1.45 -28.98 -15.96
CA GLU A 198 -1.47 -28.46 -14.59
C GLU A 198 -0.23 -28.96 -13.85
N ILE A 199 0.28 -28.15 -12.94
CA ILE A 199 1.49 -28.41 -12.17
C ILE A 199 1.12 -28.56 -10.70
N GLU A 200 1.61 -29.63 -10.07
CA GLU A 200 1.53 -29.83 -8.62
C GLU A 200 2.42 -28.81 -7.89
N HIS A 201 1.96 -28.29 -6.75
CA HIS A 201 2.73 -27.33 -5.95
C HIS A 201 4.12 -27.84 -5.56
N SER A 202 4.24 -29.12 -5.24
CA SER A 202 5.51 -29.76 -4.87
C SER A 202 6.53 -29.80 -6.01
N ALA A 203 6.06 -29.78 -7.27
CA ALA A 203 6.92 -29.77 -8.46
C ALA A 203 7.38 -28.36 -8.83
N PHE A 204 6.79 -27.31 -8.24
CA PHE A 204 7.07 -25.92 -8.57
C PHE A 204 7.53 -25.07 -7.37
N PRO A 205 8.60 -25.47 -6.65
CA PRO A 205 9.19 -24.65 -5.61
C PRO A 205 9.87 -23.40 -6.19
N PHE A 206 10.15 -22.39 -5.36
CA PHE A 206 10.72 -21.13 -5.79
C PHE A 206 12.04 -21.28 -6.58
N ASP A 207 12.92 -22.22 -6.21
CA ASP A 207 14.18 -22.45 -6.92
C ASP A 207 13.96 -22.90 -8.38
N ILE A 208 12.90 -23.69 -8.64
CA ILE A 208 12.52 -24.08 -10.00
C ILE A 208 11.95 -22.89 -10.77
N PHE A 209 11.14 -22.06 -10.11
CA PHE A 209 10.66 -20.81 -10.73
C PHE A 209 11.81 -19.86 -11.05
N TYR A 210 12.77 -19.68 -10.15
CA TYR A 210 13.95 -18.85 -10.42
C TYR A 210 14.73 -19.40 -11.63
N ALA A 211 14.98 -20.70 -11.70
CA ALA A 211 15.61 -21.32 -12.88
C ALA A 211 14.82 -21.08 -14.17
N LEU A 212 13.48 -21.12 -14.10
CA LEU A 212 12.60 -20.78 -15.22
C LEU A 212 12.79 -19.33 -15.67
N THR A 213 12.88 -18.38 -14.74
CA THR A 213 13.13 -16.96 -15.07
C THR A 213 14.46 -16.78 -15.80
N GLN A 214 15.52 -17.46 -15.37
CA GLN A 214 16.84 -17.41 -16.02
C GLN A 214 16.81 -18.02 -17.44
N LYS A 215 16.04 -19.09 -17.66
CA LYS A 215 15.86 -19.70 -19.00
C LYS A 215 15.01 -18.84 -19.94
N ILE A 216 14.00 -18.18 -19.40
CA ILE A 216 13.08 -17.34 -20.19
C ILE A 216 13.77 -16.02 -20.55
N CYS A 217 14.31 -15.33 -19.54
CA CYS A 217 14.96 -14.02 -19.63
C CYS A 217 16.40 -14.11 -19.09
N PRO A 218 17.35 -14.67 -19.86
CA PRO A 218 18.74 -14.74 -19.45
C PRO A 218 19.31 -13.34 -19.24
N ARG A 219 20.09 -13.15 -18.17
CA ARG A 219 20.69 -11.87 -17.79
C ARG A 219 22.06 -11.69 -18.44
N THR A 220 22.08 -11.60 -19.76
CA THR A 220 23.32 -11.41 -20.54
C THR A 220 24.05 -10.12 -20.17
N ASP A 221 23.30 -9.10 -19.73
CA ASP A 221 23.83 -7.85 -19.18
C ASP A 221 24.66 -8.07 -17.90
N ILE A 222 24.21 -8.95 -17.01
CA ILE A 222 24.96 -9.32 -15.80
C ILE A 222 26.17 -10.18 -16.18
N GLU A 223 26.04 -11.11 -17.14
CA GLU A 223 27.15 -11.92 -17.61
C GLU A 223 28.27 -11.06 -18.22
N GLU A 224 27.93 -10.05 -19.00
CA GLU A 224 28.88 -9.07 -19.56
C GLU A 224 29.58 -8.26 -18.45
N LEU A 225 28.82 -7.77 -17.46
CA LEU A 225 29.39 -7.07 -16.31
C LEU A 225 30.33 -7.98 -15.52
N PHE A 226 29.93 -9.22 -15.27
CA PHE A 226 30.73 -10.22 -14.55
C PHE A 226 32.06 -10.48 -15.27
N LYS A 227 32.03 -10.68 -16.59
CA LYS A 227 33.24 -10.84 -17.41
C LYS A 227 34.13 -9.61 -17.36
N LYS A 228 33.56 -8.41 -17.38
CA LYS A 228 34.30 -7.15 -17.27
C LYS A 228 35.05 -7.03 -15.95
N ILE A 229 34.42 -7.36 -14.82
CA ILE A 229 35.05 -7.33 -13.49
C ILE A 229 36.18 -8.37 -13.40
N ASN A 230 35.95 -9.56 -13.95
CA ASN A 230 36.93 -10.63 -13.92
C ASN A 230 38.09 -10.46 -14.92
N GLY A 231 37.88 -9.65 -15.97
CA GLY A 231 38.81 -9.52 -17.09
C GLY A 231 38.85 -10.76 -17.99
N ASP A 232 37.75 -11.53 -18.05
CA ASP A 232 37.59 -12.77 -18.83
C ASP A 232 38.64 -13.87 -18.52
N LYS A 233 39.15 -13.90 -17.27
CA LYS A 233 40.23 -14.80 -16.85
C LYS A 233 39.75 -16.11 -16.22
N SER A 234 38.51 -16.17 -15.76
CA SER A 234 37.94 -17.35 -15.07
C SER A 234 36.40 -17.35 -15.09
N ASP A 235 35.78 -18.37 -14.49
CA ASP A 235 34.33 -18.47 -14.35
C ASP A 235 33.82 -18.01 -12.97
N PHE A 236 34.68 -17.33 -12.18
CA PHE A 236 34.37 -16.85 -10.83
C PHE A 236 34.98 -15.47 -10.55
N LEU A 237 34.40 -14.76 -9.59
CA LEU A 237 35.04 -13.62 -8.92
C LEU A 237 35.68 -14.09 -7.62
N ASN A 238 36.88 -13.59 -7.32
CA ASN A 238 37.51 -13.75 -6.02
C ASN A 238 37.13 -12.60 -5.06
N VAL A 239 37.51 -12.72 -3.80
CA VAL A 239 37.22 -11.74 -2.74
C VAL A 239 37.70 -10.34 -3.11
N ASP A 240 38.94 -10.20 -3.59
CA ASP A 240 39.54 -8.90 -3.88
C ASP A 240 38.85 -8.20 -5.05
N GLN A 241 38.50 -8.95 -6.10
CA GLN A 241 37.72 -8.44 -7.23
C GLN A 241 36.34 -7.96 -6.77
N LEU A 242 35.67 -8.71 -5.89
CA LEU A 242 34.38 -8.29 -5.32
C LEU A 242 34.53 -7.04 -4.45
N VAL A 243 35.58 -6.93 -3.63
CA VAL A 243 35.88 -5.73 -2.84
C VAL A 243 36.09 -4.51 -3.75
N SER A 244 36.89 -4.66 -4.81
CA SER A 244 37.13 -3.59 -5.81
C SER A 244 35.81 -3.11 -6.40
N PHE A 245 34.98 -4.04 -6.91
CA PHE A 245 33.68 -3.73 -7.47
C PHE A 245 32.77 -2.97 -6.48
N LEU A 246 32.70 -3.41 -5.24
CA LEU A 246 31.86 -2.78 -4.21
C LEU A 246 32.29 -1.35 -3.89
N ASN A 247 33.59 -1.09 -3.86
CA ASN A 247 34.14 0.21 -3.51
C ASN A 247 34.25 1.19 -4.68
N GLU A 248 34.48 0.68 -5.90
CA GLU A 248 34.73 1.50 -7.09
C GLU A 248 33.50 1.68 -7.96
N ASN A 249 32.58 0.71 -7.99
CA ASN A 249 31.41 0.73 -8.87
C ASN A 249 30.08 0.91 -8.12
N GLN A 250 29.93 0.30 -6.95
CA GLN A 250 28.67 0.35 -6.18
C GLN A 250 28.60 1.49 -5.16
N ARG A 251 29.73 2.11 -4.83
CA ARG A 251 29.79 3.17 -3.83
C ARG A 251 29.48 4.53 -4.46
N ASP A 252 28.59 5.30 -3.83
CA ASP A 252 28.43 6.71 -4.15
C ASP A 252 29.68 7.50 -3.68
N PRO A 253 30.43 8.15 -4.59
CA PRO A 253 31.67 8.84 -4.27
C PRO A 253 31.48 10.07 -3.36
N ARG A 254 30.24 10.53 -3.15
CA ARG A 254 29.91 11.65 -2.27
C ARG A 254 29.83 11.24 -0.79
N LEU A 255 29.79 9.94 -0.49
CA LEU A 255 29.62 9.44 0.86
C LEU A 255 30.89 9.60 1.69
N ASN A 256 30.73 10.22 2.86
CA ASN A 256 31.81 10.37 3.83
C ASN A 256 32.35 9.01 4.26
N GLU A 257 33.67 8.83 4.19
CA GLU A 257 34.35 7.55 4.42
C GLU A 257 34.34 7.12 5.90
N ILE A 258 34.15 8.06 6.83
CA ILE A 258 34.06 7.74 8.27
C ILE A 258 32.65 7.21 8.59
N LEU A 259 31.61 7.89 8.09
CA LEU A 259 30.22 7.48 8.32
C LEU A 259 29.85 6.23 7.51
N PHE A 260 30.38 6.11 6.30
CA PHE A 260 30.19 4.99 5.40
C PHE A 260 31.56 4.43 5.04
N PRO A 261 32.15 3.51 5.82
CA PRO A 261 33.47 2.97 5.51
C PRO A 261 33.51 2.23 4.18
N PHE A 262 34.71 1.87 3.71
CA PHE A 262 34.89 1.00 2.55
C PHE A 262 34.64 -0.47 2.90
N TYR A 263 34.23 -1.25 1.89
CA TYR A 263 34.09 -2.69 2.01
C TYR A 263 35.47 -3.34 2.18
N GLU A 264 35.53 -4.32 3.08
CA GLU A 264 36.72 -5.11 3.39
C GLU A 264 36.55 -6.57 2.94
N PRO A 265 37.64 -7.35 2.79
CA PRO A 265 37.58 -8.76 2.40
C PRO A 265 36.64 -9.61 3.26
N LYS A 266 36.58 -9.34 4.57
CA LYS A 266 35.65 -10.01 5.50
C LYS A 266 34.19 -9.83 5.07
N ARG A 267 33.82 -8.64 4.62
CA ARG A 267 32.45 -8.33 4.19
C ARG A 267 32.14 -8.99 2.85
N ALA A 268 33.08 -8.95 1.91
CA ALA A 268 32.93 -9.66 0.63
C ALA A 268 32.75 -11.18 0.85
N MET A 269 33.48 -11.80 1.77
CA MET A 269 33.28 -13.21 2.13
C MET A 269 31.87 -13.50 2.67
N GLN A 270 31.30 -12.64 3.53
CA GLN A 270 29.94 -12.80 4.02
C GLN A 270 28.90 -12.75 2.89
N ILE A 271 29.11 -11.87 1.90
CA ILE A 271 28.26 -11.79 0.71
C ILE A 271 28.35 -13.11 -0.08
N ILE A 272 29.57 -13.63 -0.30
CA ILE A 272 29.79 -14.92 -0.96
C ILE A 272 29.06 -16.05 -0.23
N GLU A 273 29.24 -16.15 1.09
CA GLU A 273 28.60 -17.17 1.93
C GLU A 273 27.07 -17.16 1.82
N LYS A 274 26.48 -15.96 1.71
CA LYS A 274 25.03 -15.74 1.63
C LYS A 274 24.45 -16.05 0.25
N TYR A 275 25.09 -15.58 -0.83
CA TYR A 275 24.47 -15.57 -2.17
C TYR A 275 24.97 -16.66 -3.12
N GLU A 276 26.18 -17.19 -2.92
CA GLU A 276 26.66 -18.32 -3.72
C GLU A 276 25.81 -19.57 -3.39
N ARG A 277 25.66 -20.50 -4.33
CA ARG A 277 24.96 -21.79 -4.11
C ARG A 277 25.91 -22.97 -4.14
N ASP A 278 27.02 -22.87 -4.86
CA ASP A 278 28.05 -23.90 -4.92
C ASP A 278 28.89 -23.94 -3.61
N PRO A 279 28.86 -25.05 -2.84
CA PRO A 279 29.60 -25.16 -1.58
C PRO A 279 31.12 -25.10 -1.74
N ASP A 280 31.66 -25.57 -2.87
CA ASP A 280 33.10 -25.61 -3.13
C ASP A 280 33.62 -24.24 -3.55
N LEU A 281 32.83 -23.46 -4.29
CA LEU A 281 33.15 -22.05 -4.56
C LEU A 281 33.12 -21.22 -3.27
N LYS A 282 32.11 -21.42 -2.41
CA LYS A 282 32.03 -20.76 -1.09
C LYS A 282 33.28 -20.99 -0.25
N LYS A 283 33.68 -22.25 -0.08
CA LYS A 283 34.87 -22.63 0.71
C LYS A 283 36.15 -21.99 0.19
N LYS A 284 36.23 -21.72 -1.13
CA LYS A 284 37.38 -21.09 -1.78
C LYS A 284 37.30 -19.56 -1.83
N GLY A 285 36.26 -18.95 -1.26
CA GLY A 285 36.03 -17.50 -1.34
C GLY A 285 35.80 -17.02 -2.78
N ARG A 286 35.02 -17.79 -3.54
CA ARG A 286 34.73 -17.54 -4.96
C ARG A 286 33.22 -17.39 -5.19
N MET A 287 32.85 -16.53 -6.12
CA MET A 287 31.47 -16.25 -6.51
C MET A 287 31.27 -16.50 -8.00
N SER A 288 30.29 -17.33 -8.34
CA SER A 288 29.82 -17.57 -9.71
C SER A 288 29.00 -16.40 -10.25
N SER A 289 28.72 -16.40 -11.56
CA SER A 289 27.82 -15.42 -12.17
C SER A 289 26.39 -15.48 -11.59
N ASP A 290 25.88 -16.67 -11.23
CA ASP A 290 24.57 -16.79 -10.55
C ASP A 290 24.63 -16.21 -9.13
N GLY A 291 25.67 -16.52 -8.36
CA GLY A 291 25.89 -15.93 -7.03
C GLY A 291 25.96 -14.40 -7.06
N PHE A 292 26.63 -13.85 -8.08
CA PHE A 292 26.71 -12.40 -8.32
C PHE A 292 25.35 -11.80 -8.71
N CYS A 293 24.61 -12.45 -9.61
CA CYS A 293 23.25 -12.05 -9.98
C CYS A 293 22.33 -11.99 -8.75
N ARG A 294 22.38 -13.02 -7.89
CA ARG A 294 21.61 -13.07 -6.64
C ARG A 294 21.96 -11.93 -5.69
N TYR A 295 23.25 -11.59 -5.56
CA TYR A 295 23.67 -10.42 -4.77
C TYR A 295 23.08 -9.12 -5.33
N LEU A 296 23.23 -8.89 -6.64
CA LEU A 296 22.72 -7.67 -7.30
C LEU A 296 21.19 -7.52 -7.16
N MET A 297 20.47 -8.63 -7.08
CA MET A 297 19.02 -8.68 -6.90
C MET A 297 18.55 -8.67 -5.43
N SER A 298 19.46 -8.46 -4.47
CA SER A 298 19.16 -8.52 -3.03
C SER A 298 19.02 -7.14 -2.38
N ASP A 299 18.49 -7.11 -1.15
CA ASP A 299 18.32 -5.86 -0.37
C ASP A 299 19.66 -5.20 -0.02
N GLU A 300 20.77 -5.94 -0.08
CA GLU A 300 22.12 -5.40 0.15
C GLU A 300 22.63 -4.53 -1.02
N ASN A 301 21.97 -4.61 -2.17
CA ASN A 301 22.25 -3.83 -3.38
C ASN A 301 21.04 -2.95 -3.77
N ALA A 302 20.31 -2.45 -2.78
CA ALA A 302 19.18 -1.54 -3.03
C ALA A 302 19.64 -0.23 -3.70
N PRO A 303 18.86 0.31 -4.65
CA PRO A 303 19.20 1.56 -5.34
C PRO A 303 19.03 2.80 -4.46
N VAL A 304 18.47 2.65 -3.26
CA VAL A 304 18.20 3.71 -2.28
C VAL A 304 18.68 3.29 -0.90
N PHE A 305 18.93 4.27 -0.03
CA PHE A 305 19.14 4.00 1.39
C PHE A 305 17.83 3.57 2.02
N LEU A 306 17.71 2.28 2.36
CA LEU A 306 16.49 1.71 2.91
C LEU A 306 16.11 2.33 4.27
N ASP A 307 17.09 2.85 5.03
CA ASP A 307 16.84 3.60 6.28
C ASP A 307 16.16 4.95 6.03
N CYS A 308 16.33 5.52 4.83
CA CYS A 308 15.65 6.76 4.44
C CYS A 308 14.20 6.54 3.97
N LEU A 309 13.70 5.30 3.99
CA LEU A 309 12.28 5.00 3.76
C LEU A 309 11.42 5.33 4.99
N GLU A 310 12.04 5.35 6.16
CA GLU A 310 11.38 5.78 7.39
C GLU A 310 11.53 7.28 7.59
N LEU A 311 10.81 7.80 8.56
CA LEU A 311 10.98 9.18 8.95
C LEU A 311 12.39 9.40 9.52
N TYR A 312 13.22 10.13 8.76
CA TYR A 312 14.59 10.50 9.15
C TYR A 312 14.79 12.01 9.22
N GLN A 313 13.84 12.80 8.70
CA GLN A 313 13.91 14.25 8.73
C GLN A 313 13.74 14.76 10.17
N ASP A 314 14.40 15.88 10.48
CA ASP A 314 14.09 16.65 11.67
C ASP A 314 12.67 17.23 11.53
N MET A 315 11.79 16.90 12.46
CA MET A 315 10.39 17.31 12.49
C MET A 315 10.10 18.37 13.57
N GLU A 316 11.16 18.99 14.12
CA GLU A 316 11.10 20.05 15.12
C GLU A 316 11.22 21.47 14.54
N GLN A 317 11.57 21.61 13.26
CA GLN A 317 11.59 22.93 12.62
C GLN A 317 10.18 23.52 12.49
N PRO A 318 10.03 24.86 12.37
CA PRO A 318 8.74 25.51 12.11
C PRO A 318 8.04 24.96 10.86
N LEU A 319 6.71 24.87 10.89
CA LEU A 319 5.90 24.30 9.78
C LEU A 319 6.20 24.91 8.40
N ALA A 320 6.60 26.18 8.34
CA ALA A 320 6.95 26.88 7.09
C ALA A 320 8.21 26.33 6.39
N HIS A 321 9.01 25.49 7.05
CA HIS A 321 10.26 24.95 6.51
C HIS A 321 10.09 23.63 5.75
N TYR A 322 8.86 23.11 5.65
CA TYR A 322 8.59 21.82 5.03
C TYR A 322 7.78 21.96 3.75
N PHE A 323 8.06 21.08 2.79
CA PHE A 323 7.11 20.82 1.72
C PHE A 323 5.98 19.94 2.26
N ILE A 324 4.75 20.42 2.14
CA ILE A 324 3.55 19.73 2.63
C ILE A 324 2.78 19.18 1.42
N ALA A 325 2.60 17.86 1.37
CA ALA A 325 1.79 17.21 0.34
C ALA A 325 0.36 17.77 0.38
N SER A 326 -0.08 18.38 -0.73
CA SER A 326 -1.30 19.18 -0.79
C SER A 326 -2.15 18.82 -2.00
N SER A 327 -3.46 18.75 -1.80
CA SER A 327 -4.47 18.43 -2.81
C SER A 327 -5.33 19.66 -3.09
N HIS A 328 -5.62 19.90 -4.37
CA HIS A 328 -6.48 20.98 -4.86
C HIS A 328 -7.79 20.40 -5.35
N ASN A 329 -8.92 21.05 -5.04
CA ASN A 329 -10.28 20.59 -5.31
C ASN A 329 -10.46 19.10 -4.98
N THR A 330 -10.09 18.72 -3.76
CA THR A 330 -9.96 17.32 -3.32
C THR A 330 -11.21 16.46 -3.57
N TYR A 331 -12.38 17.08 -3.54
CA TYR A 331 -13.66 16.40 -3.76
C TYR A 331 -13.86 15.91 -5.20
N LEU A 332 -13.17 16.45 -6.20
CA LEU A 332 -13.38 16.08 -7.61
C LEU A 332 -12.65 14.77 -7.97
N ASN A 333 -13.39 13.84 -8.55
CA ASN A 333 -12.86 12.57 -9.04
C ASN A 333 -12.46 12.62 -10.55
N GLY A 334 -12.31 13.81 -11.13
CA GLY A 334 -12.09 13.95 -12.56
C GLY A 334 -12.08 15.40 -13.06
N ARG A 335 -12.93 15.70 -14.03
CA ARG A 335 -12.95 17.00 -14.73
C ARG A 335 -13.37 18.15 -13.79
N GLN A 336 -12.80 19.34 -14.03
CA GLN A 336 -13.20 20.57 -13.34
C GLN A 336 -14.61 21.05 -13.70
N PHE A 337 -15.13 20.65 -14.87
CA PHE A 337 -16.49 20.95 -15.33
C PHE A 337 -17.24 19.65 -15.60
N GLY A 338 -18.46 19.54 -15.08
CA GLY A 338 -19.29 18.34 -15.20
C GLY A 338 -18.72 17.11 -14.48
N GLY A 339 -17.79 17.30 -13.55
CA GLY A 339 -17.14 16.23 -12.80
C GLY A 339 -18.01 15.67 -11.67
N LYS A 340 -17.71 14.44 -11.24
CA LYS A 340 -18.33 13.85 -10.05
C LYS A 340 -17.53 14.24 -8.80
N SER A 341 -18.21 14.81 -7.82
CA SER A 341 -17.69 15.00 -6.47
C SER A 341 -17.84 13.71 -5.66
N SER A 342 -16.87 13.40 -4.80
CA SER A 342 -16.84 12.16 -4.03
C SER A 342 -16.24 12.37 -2.64
N VAL A 343 -16.95 11.87 -1.63
CA VAL A 343 -16.46 11.80 -0.25
C VAL A 343 -15.25 10.85 -0.16
N GLU A 344 -15.24 9.78 -0.95
CA GLU A 344 -14.18 8.79 -0.94
C GLU A 344 -12.83 9.38 -1.36
N MET A 345 -12.81 10.43 -2.20
CA MET A 345 -11.56 11.08 -2.60
C MET A 345 -10.78 11.61 -1.40
N TYR A 346 -11.44 12.19 -0.40
CA TYR A 346 -10.79 12.66 0.84
C TYR A 346 -10.13 11.52 1.60
N ARG A 347 -10.79 10.35 1.68
CA ARG A 347 -10.18 9.16 2.30
C ARG A 347 -8.92 8.78 1.55
N GLN A 348 -9.01 8.63 0.23
CA GLN A 348 -7.91 8.16 -0.59
C GLN A 348 -6.70 9.12 -0.57
N VAL A 349 -6.91 10.43 -0.66
CA VAL A 349 -5.79 11.38 -0.58
C VAL A 349 -5.14 11.41 0.80
N LEU A 350 -5.92 11.30 1.89
CA LEU A 350 -5.34 11.28 3.24
C LEU A 350 -4.57 9.97 3.48
N LEU A 351 -5.11 8.84 3.03
CA LEU A 351 -4.44 7.53 3.12
C LEU A 351 -3.14 7.48 2.30
N SER A 352 -3.05 8.21 1.18
CA SER A 352 -1.80 8.33 0.42
C SER A 352 -0.76 9.27 1.05
N GLY A 353 -1.08 9.90 2.19
CA GLY A 353 -0.18 10.76 2.95
C GLY A 353 -0.34 12.26 2.69
N CYS A 354 -1.32 12.68 1.88
CA CYS A 354 -1.63 14.11 1.70
C CYS A 354 -1.97 14.74 3.05
N ARG A 355 -1.46 15.95 3.32
CA ARG A 355 -1.61 16.67 4.60
C ARG A 355 -2.34 18.02 4.45
N CYS A 356 -2.69 18.44 3.24
CA CYS A 356 -3.55 19.59 3.01
C CYS A 356 -4.62 19.25 1.99
N VAL A 357 -5.90 19.40 2.36
CA VAL A 357 -7.05 19.10 1.48
C VAL A 357 -7.97 20.31 1.37
N GLU A 358 -8.69 20.42 0.27
CA GLU A 358 -9.51 21.58 -0.08
C GLU A 358 -11.01 21.25 -0.07
N LEU A 359 -11.80 22.15 0.51
CA LEU A 359 -13.24 22.04 0.68
C LEU A 359 -13.94 23.31 0.17
N ASP A 360 -14.58 23.22 -0.99
CA ASP A 360 -15.39 24.30 -1.57
C ASP A 360 -16.80 24.25 -1.02
N CYS A 361 -17.06 25.05 0.01
CA CYS A 361 -18.27 24.98 0.81
C CYS A 361 -19.34 25.94 0.26
N TRP A 362 -20.51 25.41 -0.05
CA TRP A 362 -21.66 26.16 -0.59
C TRP A 362 -22.92 25.90 0.24
N ASP A 363 -23.84 26.87 0.23
CA ASP A 363 -25.16 26.69 0.85
C ASP A 363 -25.91 25.56 0.15
N GLY A 364 -26.34 24.55 0.91
CA GLY A 364 -27.28 23.55 0.41
C GLY A 364 -28.69 24.13 0.32
N LYS A 365 -29.43 23.72 -0.72
CA LYS A 365 -30.77 24.22 -1.04
C LYS A 365 -31.91 23.34 -0.52
N GLY A 366 -31.61 22.25 0.17
CA GLY A 366 -32.60 21.36 0.76
C GLY A 366 -33.35 22.02 1.92
N GLU A 367 -34.48 21.42 2.32
CA GLU A 367 -35.32 21.90 3.44
C GLU A 367 -34.52 22.02 4.75
N ASP A 368 -33.63 21.06 4.99
CA ASP A 368 -32.76 21.03 6.17
C ASP A 368 -31.60 22.05 6.11
N GLN A 369 -31.37 22.73 4.97
CA GLN A 369 -30.27 23.68 4.79
C GLN A 369 -28.91 23.08 5.21
N GLU A 370 -28.60 21.87 4.73
CA GLU A 370 -27.32 21.20 4.99
C GLU A 370 -26.20 21.75 4.07
N PRO A 371 -25.04 22.16 4.61
CA PRO A 371 -23.93 22.63 3.79
C PRO A 371 -23.39 21.53 2.87
N ILE A 372 -23.06 21.92 1.64
CA ILE A 372 -22.56 21.02 0.60
C ILE A 372 -21.16 21.40 0.15
N ILE A 373 -20.49 20.47 -0.52
CA ILE A 373 -19.23 20.68 -1.23
C ILE A 373 -19.44 20.41 -2.72
N THR A 374 -19.03 21.36 -3.55
CA THR A 374 -19.14 21.29 -5.01
C THR A 374 -18.26 22.36 -5.67
N HIS A 375 -17.97 22.20 -6.96
CA HIS A 375 -17.33 23.26 -7.74
C HIS A 375 -18.42 24.20 -8.28
N GLY A 376 -18.53 25.38 -7.67
CA GLY A 376 -19.58 26.34 -7.96
C GLY A 376 -19.66 26.72 -9.44
N LYS A 377 -20.89 26.77 -9.98
CA LYS A 377 -21.18 27.13 -11.39
C LYS A 377 -20.53 26.22 -12.44
N ALA A 378 -19.98 25.06 -12.06
CA ALA A 378 -19.26 24.16 -12.96
C ALA A 378 -20.01 22.86 -13.31
N MET A 379 -21.31 22.76 -12.97
CA MET A 379 -22.16 21.57 -13.20
C MET A 379 -21.61 20.26 -12.60
N CYS A 380 -20.82 20.35 -11.52
CA CYS A 380 -20.35 19.17 -10.80
C CYS A 380 -21.45 18.64 -9.87
N THR A 381 -21.36 17.37 -9.46
CA THR A 381 -22.29 16.81 -8.46
C THR A 381 -21.98 17.34 -7.06
N ASP A 382 -22.97 17.32 -6.18
CA ASP A 382 -22.82 17.80 -4.80
C ASP A 382 -22.61 16.63 -3.84
N ILE A 383 -21.82 16.86 -2.77
CA ILE A 383 -21.68 15.95 -1.63
C ILE A 383 -21.90 16.72 -0.32
N LEU A 384 -22.36 16.04 0.72
CA LEU A 384 -22.61 16.69 2.01
C LEU A 384 -21.30 17.03 2.72
N PHE A 385 -21.21 18.24 3.28
CA PHE A 385 -20.06 18.67 4.08
C PHE A 385 -19.85 17.74 5.28
N LYS A 386 -20.93 17.33 5.96
CA LYS A 386 -20.89 16.43 7.11
C LYS A 386 -20.21 15.09 6.80
N ASP A 387 -20.49 14.52 5.63
CA ASP A 387 -19.93 13.23 5.21
C ASP A 387 -18.44 13.37 4.90
N VAL A 388 -18.03 14.50 4.31
CA VAL A 388 -16.61 14.84 4.09
C VAL A 388 -15.87 14.99 5.41
N ILE A 389 -16.41 15.71 6.39
CA ILE A 389 -15.79 15.87 7.71
C ILE A 389 -15.64 14.51 8.42
N SER A 390 -16.66 13.65 8.32
CA SER A 390 -16.61 12.27 8.86
C SER A 390 -15.52 11.43 8.18
N ALA A 391 -15.43 11.49 6.85
CA ALA A 391 -14.39 10.79 6.09
C ALA A 391 -12.97 11.26 6.44
N ILE A 392 -12.78 12.58 6.61
CA ILE A 392 -11.50 13.15 7.07
C ILE A 392 -11.18 12.65 8.47
N ARG A 393 -12.15 12.64 9.40
CA ARG A 393 -11.96 12.16 10.78
C ARG A 393 -11.54 10.69 10.85
N GLU A 394 -12.04 9.86 9.95
CA GLU A 394 -11.70 8.44 9.86
C GLU A 394 -10.26 8.21 9.38
N THR A 395 -9.76 9.07 8.48
CA THR A 395 -8.55 8.76 7.68
C THR A 395 -7.37 9.71 7.92
N ALA A 396 -7.60 10.88 8.52
CA ALA A 396 -6.59 11.93 8.71
C ALA A 396 -5.26 11.42 9.27
N PHE A 397 -5.30 10.49 10.23
CA PHE A 397 -4.10 10.02 10.93
C PHE A 397 -3.82 8.52 10.79
N VAL A 398 -4.38 7.86 9.77
CA VAL A 398 -4.18 6.41 9.56
C VAL A 398 -2.76 6.10 9.09
N THR A 399 -2.24 6.87 8.13
CA THR A 399 -0.91 6.62 7.52
C THR A 399 0.16 7.63 7.93
N SER A 400 -0.22 8.70 8.65
CA SER A 400 0.70 9.72 9.15
C SER A 400 0.11 10.43 10.36
N GLU A 401 0.89 10.61 11.43
CA GLU A 401 0.45 11.31 12.64
C GLU A 401 0.60 12.84 12.55
N TYR A 402 1.24 13.34 11.49
CA TYR A 402 1.51 14.76 11.29
C TYR A 402 0.23 15.54 10.94
N PRO A 403 0.20 16.86 11.22
CA PRO A 403 -1.02 17.66 11.12
C PRO A 403 -1.65 17.64 9.74
N VAL A 404 -2.98 17.80 9.72
CA VAL A 404 -3.77 17.97 8.51
C VAL A 404 -4.32 19.40 8.45
N ILE A 405 -4.18 20.05 7.30
CA ILE A 405 -4.68 21.40 7.03
C ILE A 405 -5.91 21.28 6.12
N LEU A 406 -7.00 21.91 6.52
CA LEU A 406 -8.22 22.00 5.71
C LEU A 406 -8.32 23.40 5.12
N SER A 407 -8.17 23.51 3.80
CA SER A 407 -8.35 24.76 3.04
C SER A 407 -9.83 24.93 2.71
N PHE A 408 -10.49 25.86 3.40
CA PHE A 408 -11.91 26.15 3.17
C PHE A 408 -12.04 27.27 2.14
N GLU A 409 -12.70 27.00 1.03
CA GLU A 409 -13.25 28.03 0.15
C GLU A 409 -14.73 28.24 0.51
N ASN A 410 -14.99 29.23 1.38
CA ASN A 410 -16.29 29.38 2.03
C ASN A 410 -17.22 30.36 1.31
N HIS A 411 -18.34 29.84 0.79
CA HIS A 411 -19.45 30.59 0.17
C HIS A 411 -20.78 30.43 0.92
N CYS A 412 -20.77 29.84 2.11
CA CYS A 412 -21.97 29.59 2.91
C CYS A 412 -22.49 30.86 3.60
N SER A 413 -23.80 30.94 3.78
CA SER A 413 -24.50 31.87 4.65
C SER A 413 -24.14 31.66 6.13
N LYS A 414 -24.35 32.68 6.98
CA LYS A 414 -24.05 32.59 8.43
C LYS A 414 -24.69 31.37 9.12
N PRO A 415 -25.99 31.05 8.92
CA PRO A 415 -26.60 29.86 9.54
C PRO A 415 -25.89 28.55 9.16
N GLN A 416 -25.53 28.37 7.89
CA GLN A 416 -24.82 27.17 7.45
C GLN A 416 -23.35 27.18 7.89
N GLN A 417 -22.70 28.34 8.03
CA GLN A 417 -21.37 28.43 8.66
C GLN A 417 -21.39 27.96 10.13
N TYR A 418 -22.43 28.27 10.90
CA TYR A 418 -22.58 27.72 12.26
C TYR A 418 -22.71 26.19 12.25
N LYS A 419 -23.47 25.62 11.30
CA LYS A 419 -23.54 24.17 11.13
C LYS A 419 -22.18 23.57 10.77
N MET A 420 -21.44 24.17 9.83
CA MET A 420 -20.10 23.72 9.48
C MET A 420 -19.15 23.72 10.68
N ALA A 421 -19.15 24.81 11.47
CA ALA A 421 -18.35 24.91 12.69
C ALA A 421 -18.71 23.81 13.70
N ARG A 422 -20.02 23.62 13.96
CA ARG A 422 -20.51 22.55 14.84
C ARG A 422 -20.09 21.16 14.38
N TYR A 423 -20.21 20.86 13.08
CA TYR A 423 -19.76 19.58 12.54
C TYR A 423 -18.25 19.38 12.72
N CYS A 424 -17.44 20.42 12.51
CA CYS A 424 -16.01 20.33 12.78
C CYS A 424 -15.73 20.05 14.25
N GLU A 425 -16.39 20.75 15.18
CA GLU A 425 -16.21 20.56 16.62
C GLU A 425 -16.67 19.18 17.10
N GLU A 426 -17.88 18.76 16.72
CA GLU A 426 -18.48 17.51 17.17
C GLU A 426 -17.75 16.28 16.59
N ILE A 427 -17.37 16.33 15.31
CA ILE A 427 -16.80 15.17 14.61
C ILE A 427 -15.29 15.08 14.82
N PHE A 428 -14.55 16.19 14.72
CA PHE A 428 -13.10 16.16 14.95
C PHE A 428 -12.74 16.07 16.43
N GLY A 429 -13.56 16.64 17.32
CA GLY A 429 -13.30 16.63 18.75
C GLY A 429 -11.89 17.16 19.07
N ASP A 430 -11.11 16.38 19.82
CA ASP A 430 -9.77 16.75 20.27
C ASP A 430 -8.73 16.87 19.14
N TYR A 431 -9.02 16.35 17.94
CA TYR A 431 -8.17 16.56 16.79
C TYR A 431 -8.26 17.99 16.27
N LEU A 432 -9.37 18.72 16.48
CA LEU A 432 -9.48 20.09 16.01
C LEU A 432 -8.61 21.03 16.86
N LEU A 433 -7.69 21.75 16.23
CA LEU A 433 -6.92 22.81 16.89
C LEU A 433 -7.78 24.08 16.97
N ARG A 434 -8.45 24.26 18.11
CA ARG A 434 -9.37 25.40 18.35
C ARG A 434 -8.69 26.66 18.87
N HIS A 435 -7.59 26.49 19.60
CA HIS A 435 -6.84 27.59 20.21
C HIS A 435 -5.36 27.50 19.82
N PRO A 436 -4.64 28.63 19.84
CA PRO A 436 -3.18 28.60 19.71
C PRO A 436 -2.56 27.64 20.72
N LEU A 437 -1.51 26.94 20.31
CA LEU A 437 -0.75 26.08 21.22
C LEU A 437 -0.05 26.92 22.30
N GLU A 438 0.11 26.34 23.48
CA GLU A 438 0.91 26.95 24.54
C GLU A 438 2.34 27.23 24.04
N GLY A 439 2.88 28.41 24.36
CA GLY A 439 4.19 28.85 23.85
C GLY A 439 4.20 29.38 22.41
N TYR A 440 3.08 29.26 21.67
CA TYR A 440 2.93 29.73 20.29
C TYR A 440 1.81 30.76 20.15
N PRO A 441 1.93 31.95 20.78
CA PRO A 441 0.94 33.01 20.61
C PRO A 441 0.92 33.51 19.16
N VAL A 442 -0.28 33.86 18.67
CA VAL A 442 -0.48 34.36 17.30
C VAL A 442 -0.12 35.84 17.24
N GLU A 443 1.18 36.11 17.27
CA GLU A 443 1.77 37.46 17.26
C GLU A 443 2.78 37.61 16.12
N ALA A 444 2.98 38.85 15.67
CA ALA A 444 3.95 39.14 14.60
C ALA A 444 5.37 38.76 15.02
N GLY A 445 6.12 38.10 14.12
CA GLY A 445 7.51 37.70 14.36
C GLY A 445 7.67 36.39 15.16
N ARG A 446 6.58 35.76 15.62
CA ARG A 446 6.63 34.42 16.20
C ARG A 446 6.65 33.34 15.11
N PRO A 447 7.50 32.30 15.23
CA PRO A 447 7.49 31.18 14.29
C PRO A 447 6.22 30.34 14.46
N LEU A 448 5.86 29.61 13.40
CA LEU A 448 4.83 28.57 13.49
C LEU A 448 5.33 27.38 14.34
N PRO A 449 4.43 26.64 15.02
CA PRO A 449 4.78 25.39 15.68
C PRO A 449 5.41 24.37 14.72
N SER A 450 6.13 23.39 15.27
CA SER A 450 6.68 22.30 14.47
C SER A 450 5.59 21.28 14.07
N PRO A 451 5.83 20.43 13.06
CA PRO A 451 4.99 19.27 12.81
C PRO A 451 4.83 18.35 14.04
N ASN A 452 5.87 18.21 14.87
CA ASN A 452 5.82 17.42 16.11
C ASN A 452 4.88 18.03 17.15
N ASP A 453 4.90 19.34 17.33
CA ASP A 453 3.99 20.06 18.24
C ASP A 453 2.51 19.90 17.83
N LEU A 454 2.27 19.72 16.53
CA LEU A 454 0.95 19.65 15.92
C LEU A 454 0.50 18.21 15.59
N LYS A 455 1.15 17.20 16.18
CA LYS A 455 0.76 15.80 15.96
C LYS A 455 -0.72 15.56 16.28
N ARG A 456 -1.38 14.85 15.37
CA ARG A 456 -2.80 14.51 15.42
C ARG A 456 -3.72 15.73 15.55
N LYS A 457 -3.31 16.89 15.01
CA LYS A 457 -4.13 18.09 14.91
C LYS A 457 -4.62 18.39 13.50
N ILE A 458 -5.85 18.87 13.42
CA ILE A 458 -6.52 19.36 12.23
C ILE A 458 -6.60 20.88 12.35
N LEU A 459 -5.99 21.58 11.39
CA LEU A 459 -5.95 23.03 11.31
C LEU A 459 -6.93 23.52 10.24
N ILE A 460 -7.69 24.57 10.54
CA ILE A 460 -8.62 25.18 9.59
C ILE A 460 -7.99 26.43 9.00
N LYS A 461 -7.77 26.43 7.69
CA LYS A 461 -7.45 27.62 6.90
C LYS A 461 -8.77 28.18 6.35
N ASN A 462 -9.29 29.22 7.00
CA ASN A 462 -10.44 30.00 6.55
C ASN A 462 -10.22 31.49 6.83
N LYS A 463 -11.05 32.36 6.25
CA LYS A 463 -11.04 33.80 6.55
C LYS A 463 -11.34 34.02 8.04
N ARG A 464 -10.52 34.84 8.70
CA ARG A 464 -10.72 35.30 10.07
C ARG A 464 -11.22 36.73 10.09
N LEU A 465 -12.07 37.06 11.06
CA LEU A 465 -12.50 38.43 11.30
C LEU A 465 -11.31 39.30 11.74
N LYS A 466 -11.41 40.62 11.55
CA LYS A 466 -10.44 41.55 12.14
C LYS A 466 -10.49 41.41 13.67
N PRO A 467 -9.36 41.51 14.40
CA PRO A 467 -9.34 41.30 15.86
C PRO A 467 -10.37 42.11 16.63
N GLU A 468 -10.58 43.38 16.27
CA GLU A 468 -11.57 44.27 16.90
C GLU A 468 -13.02 43.78 16.75
N VAL A 469 -13.34 43.15 15.61
CA VAL A 469 -14.68 42.64 15.33
C VAL A 469 -14.88 41.29 16.00
N GLU A 470 -13.84 40.46 15.99
CA GLU A 470 -13.83 39.16 16.68
C GLU A 470 -14.04 39.33 18.18
N GLN A 471 -13.32 40.25 18.81
CA GLN A 471 -13.46 40.55 20.25
C GLN A 471 -14.89 40.97 20.60
N LYS A 472 -15.48 41.92 19.85
CA LYS A 472 -16.86 42.35 20.07
C LYS A 472 -17.88 41.23 19.92
N GLN A 473 -17.66 40.31 18.98
CA GLN A 473 -18.55 39.17 18.80
C GLN A 473 -18.41 38.15 19.94
N LEU A 474 -17.20 37.84 20.38
CA LEU A 474 -16.96 36.94 21.51
C LEU A 474 -17.50 37.49 22.83
N GLU A 475 -17.49 38.81 23.03
CA GLU A 475 -18.10 39.47 24.20
C GLU A 475 -19.65 39.53 24.13
N SER A 476 -20.24 39.28 22.96
CA SER A 476 -21.69 39.32 22.73
C SER A 476 -22.39 37.95 22.75
N ILE A 477 -21.61 36.88 22.87
CA ILE A 477 -22.04 35.49 23.04
C ILE A 477 -21.97 35.16 24.53
#